data_AF-A0A4Z0MNS5-F1
#
_entry.id   AF-A0A4Z0MNS5-F1
#
_cell.length_a   1.000
_cell.length_b   1.000
_cell.length_c   1.000
_cell.angle_alpha   90.00
_cell.angle_beta   90.00
_cell.angle_gamma   90.00
#
_symmetry.space_group_name_H-M   'P 1'
#
loop_
_entity.id
_entity.type
_entity.pdbx_description
1 polymer ?
#
loop_
_entity_poly.entity_id
_entity_poly.type
_entity_poly.pdbx_seq_one_letter_code
_entity_poly.pdbx_strand_id
1 'polypeptide(L)'
;MKGFAQSTTTGSFGIAETQAEAEAKSGNELTGTITWAETSGGKQSKSFTLLNRVKGEKLWVYVTADKALTTGQTITLNVPISQSVTLTPGSPNDMIVTQITVE
;
A
#
# COMPACT_ATOMS: atom_id res chain seq x y z
N MET A 1 -17.37 2.91 30.92
CA MET A 1 -17.20 2.15 29.67
C MET A 1 -15.74 2.24 29.29
N LYS A 2 -14.97 1.14 29.38
CA LYS A 2 -13.57 1.13 28.92
C LYS A 2 -13.62 1.07 27.39
N GLY A 3 -13.41 2.21 26.74
CA GLY A 3 -13.24 2.27 25.30
C GLY A 3 -12.06 1.38 24.92
N PHE A 4 -12.32 0.35 24.12
CA PHE A 4 -11.26 -0.42 23.48
C PHE A 4 -10.51 0.56 22.59
N ALA A 5 -9.30 0.96 23.00
CA ALA A 5 -8.42 1.71 22.13
C ALA A 5 -8.13 0.80 20.92
N GLN A 6 -8.75 1.10 19.78
CA GLN A 6 -8.36 0.49 18.52
C GLN A 6 -6.88 0.79 18.32
N SER A 7 -6.05 -0.25 18.22
CA SER A 7 -4.68 -0.10 17.74
C SER A 7 -4.77 0.42 16.32
N THR A 8 -4.16 1.57 16.05
CA THR A 8 -4.04 2.08 14.68
C THR A 8 -2.62 1.87 14.19
N THR A 9 -2.47 1.49 12.93
CA THR A 9 -1.18 1.34 12.24
C THR A 9 -1.11 2.39 11.14
N THR A 10 0.04 3.03 10.99
CA THR A 10 0.25 3.96 9.87
C THR A 10 1.16 3.30 8.85
N GLY A 11 0.65 3.11 7.64
CA GLY A 11 1.47 2.71 6.51
C GLY A 11 1.84 3.88 5.62
N SER A 12 2.94 3.69 4.92
CA SER A 12 3.30 4.51 3.77
C SER A 12 3.20 3.65 2.52
N PHE A 13 2.62 4.21 1.47
CA PHE A 13 2.63 3.61 0.16
C PHE A 13 3.24 4.57 -0.84
N GLY A 14 3.73 4.02 -1.94
CA GLY A 14 4.05 4.83 -3.08
C GLY A 14 4.23 4.04 -4.35
N ILE A 15 4.49 4.79 -5.42
CA ILE A 15 4.67 4.26 -6.77
C ILE A 15 6.00 4.79 -7.31
N ALA A 16 6.76 3.89 -7.92
CA ALA A 16 8.07 4.16 -8.50
C ALA A 16 8.15 3.60 -9.93
N GLU A 17 9.08 4.13 -10.73
CA GLU A 17 9.33 3.62 -12.08
C GLU A 17 10.15 2.33 -12.05
N THR A 18 11.03 2.18 -11.05
CA THR A 18 11.91 1.03 -10.91
C THR A 18 11.67 0.25 -9.61
N GLN A 19 12.03 -1.04 -9.62
CA GLN A 19 11.97 -1.88 -8.42
C GLN A 19 12.87 -1.34 -7.30
N ALA A 20 14.07 -0.88 -7.65
CA ALA A 20 15.05 -0.37 -6.69
C ALA A 20 14.53 0.87 -5.95
N GLU A 21 13.86 1.78 -6.65
CA GLU A 21 13.23 2.95 -6.03
C GLU A 21 12.04 2.57 -5.13
N ALA A 22 11.26 1.57 -5.53
CA ALA A 22 10.16 1.05 -4.71
C ALA A 22 10.69 0.40 -3.42
N GLU A 23 11.76 -0.39 -3.51
CA GLU A 23 12.44 -0.99 -2.35
C GLU A 23 13.09 0.07 -1.45
N ALA A 24 13.66 1.12 -2.03
CA ALA A 24 14.23 2.26 -1.31
C ALA A 24 13.19 3.24 -0.75
N LYS A 25 11.90 3.04 -1.05
CA LYS A 25 10.81 3.96 -0.68
C LYS A 25 11.03 5.39 -1.21
N SER A 26 11.69 5.51 -2.36
CA SER A 26 12.10 6.78 -2.96
C SER A 26 11.33 7.12 -4.24
N GLY A 27 10.29 6.35 -4.58
CA GLY A 27 9.44 6.63 -5.74
C GLY A 27 8.75 7.98 -5.63
N ASN A 28 8.83 8.79 -6.70
CA ASN A 28 8.34 10.17 -6.72
C ASN A 28 6.92 10.32 -7.29
N GLU A 29 6.32 9.23 -7.79
CA GLU A 29 5.17 9.33 -8.68
C GLU A 29 3.83 9.45 -7.96
N LEU A 30 3.74 8.81 -6.81
CA LEU A 30 2.67 8.99 -5.84
C LEU A 30 3.19 8.50 -4.51
N THR A 31 3.03 9.30 -3.47
CA THR A 31 3.30 8.88 -2.10
C THR A 31 2.15 9.29 -1.22
N GLY A 32 1.89 8.51 -0.19
CA GLY A 32 0.91 8.90 0.81
C GLY A 32 0.95 8.00 2.03
N THR A 33 0.23 8.46 3.06
CA THR A 33 0.07 7.73 4.31
C THR A 33 -1.33 7.15 4.40
N ILE A 34 -1.42 5.99 5.02
CA ILE A 34 -2.68 5.28 5.25
C ILE A 34 -2.72 4.88 6.71
N THR A 35 -3.69 5.40 7.44
CA THR A 35 -3.95 4.95 8.80
C THR A 35 -5.01 3.85 8.77
N TRP A 36 -4.63 2.66 9.22
CA TRP A 36 -5.53 1.54 9.41
C TRP A 36 -5.96 1.43 10.86
N ALA A 37 -7.23 1.13 11.08
CA ALA A 37 -7.66 0.59 12.36
C ALA A 37 -7.42 -0.93 12.36
N GLU A 38 -6.54 -1.42 13.23
CA GLU A 38 -6.36 -2.85 13.47
C GLU A 38 -7.59 -3.36 14.23
N THR A 39 -8.61 -3.73 13.48
CA THR A 39 -9.75 -4.49 13.97
C THR A 39 -9.49 -5.96 13.69
N SER A 40 -9.95 -6.85 14.57
CA SER A 40 -9.77 -8.29 14.46
C SER A 40 -10.37 -8.86 13.16
N GLY A 41 -9.64 -8.76 12.04
CA GLY A 41 -10.02 -9.26 10.72
C GLY A 41 -10.48 -8.21 9.70
N GLY A 42 -10.39 -6.90 9.99
CA GLY A 42 -10.86 -5.86 9.08
C GLY A 42 -9.85 -5.53 7.97
N LYS A 43 -10.15 -5.92 6.72
CA LYS A 43 -9.45 -5.43 5.53
C LYS A 43 -9.95 -4.02 5.22
N GLN A 44 -9.09 -3.01 5.32
CA GLN A 44 -9.44 -1.65 4.94
C GLN A 44 -8.86 -1.27 3.58
N SER A 45 -9.72 -1.12 2.58
CA SER A 45 -9.34 -0.64 1.24
C SER A 45 -9.21 0.88 1.19
N LYS A 46 -8.12 1.35 0.58
CA LYS A 46 -7.89 2.77 0.28
C LYS A 46 -7.57 2.93 -1.20
N SER A 47 -8.33 3.78 -1.88
CA SER A 47 -8.20 4.03 -3.32
C SER A 47 -7.43 5.30 -3.62
N PHE A 48 -6.56 5.22 -4.63
CA PHE A 48 -5.74 6.33 -5.09
C PHE A 48 -5.70 6.37 -6.61
N THR A 49 -5.81 7.57 -7.18
CA THR A 49 -5.79 7.80 -8.62
C THR A 49 -4.44 8.38 -9.02
N LEU A 50 -3.72 7.71 -9.91
CA LEU A 50 -2.58 8.29 -10.62
C LEU A 50 -3.08 9.09 -11.82
N LEU A 51 -2.64 10.33 -11.93
CA LEU A 51 -2.93 11.20 -13.07
C LEU A 51 -1.80 11.12 -14.10
N ASN A 52 -2.12 11.35 -15.38
CA ASN A 52 -1.16 11.50 -16.48
C ASN A 52 -0.23 10.31 -16.74
N ARG A 53 -0.75 9.07 -16.66
CA ARG A 53 0.00 7.85 -16.99
C ARG A 53 -0.33 7.30 -18.36
N VAL A 54 0.66 6.65 -18.97
CA VAL A 54 0.51 6.05 -20.29
C VAL A 54 0.05 4.61 -20.15
N LYS A 55 -0.99 4.21 -20.91
CA LYS A 55 -1.42 2.82 -20.98
C LYS A 55 -0.25 1.91 -21.40
N GLY A 56 -0.06 0.82 -20.67
CA GLY A 56 1.02 -0.15 -20.85
C GLY A 56 2.30 0.17 -20.07
N GLU A 57 2.37 1.32 -19.39
CA GLU A 57 3.49 1.69 -18.52
C GLU A 57 3.58 0.71 -17.34
N LYS A 58 4.80 0.23 -17.06
CA LYS A 58 5.08 -0.65 -15.92
C LYS A 58 5.56 0.20 -14.75
N LEU A 59 4.90 0.06 -13.62
CA LEU A 59 5.23 0.78 -12.40
C LEU A 59 5.41 -0.21 -11.26
N TRP A 60 6.08 0.24 -10.21
CA TRP A 60 6.31 -0.54 -9.00
C TRP A 60 5.62 0.12 -7.83
N VAL A 61 4.69 -0.60 -7.24
CA VAL A 61 3.99 -0.18 -6.02
C VAL A 61 4.78 -0.72 -4.85
N TYR A 62 5.04 0.13 -3.87
CA TYR A 62 5.47 -0.31 -2.55
C TYR A 62 4.43 0.07 -1.49
N VAL A 63 4.30 -0.80 -0.50
CA VAL A 63 3.47 -0.58 0.69
C VAL A 63 4.28 -1.01 1.89
N THR A 64 4.28 -0.18 2.93
CA THR A 64 5.00 -0.42 4.17
C THR A 64 4.10 -0.10 5.36
N ALA A 65 4.37 -0.71 6.51
CA ALA A 65 3.78 -0.35 7.79
C ALA A 65 4.84 0.19 8.76
N ASP A 66 4.44 1.09 9.67
CA ASP A 66 5.27 1.63 10.75
C ASP A 66 5.59 0.60 11.84
N LYS A 67 4.79 -0.46 11.91
CA LYS A 67 4.96 -1.60 12.81
C LYS A 67 4.46 -2.89 12.16
N ALA A 68 4.90 -4.01 12.71
CA ALA A 68 4.43 -5.33 12.31
C ALA A 68 2.91 -5.42 12.41
N LEU A 69 2.27 -5.83 11.31
CA LEU A 69 0.82 -5.97 11.25
C LEU A 69 0.37 -7.20 12.03
N THR A 70 -0.67 -7.03 12.84
CA THR A 70 -1.31 -8.15 13.56
C THR A 70 -2.42 -8.81 12.73
N THR A 71 -2.95 -8.08 11.75
CA THR A 71 -4.05 -8.50 10.85
C THR A 71 -3.75 -8.06 9.41
N GLY A 72 -4.22 -8.81 8.42
CA GLY A 72 -3.96 -8.47 7.02
C GLY A 72 -4.70 -7.20 6.59
N GLN A 73 -3.97 -6.29 5.95
CA GLN A 73 -4.48 -5.04 5.41
C GLN A 73 -4.42 -5.06 3.88
N THR A 74 -5.43 -4.53 3.21
CA THR A 74 -5.49 -4.56 1.74
C THR A 74 -5.52 -3.15 1.20
N ILE A 75 -4.52 -2.75 0.43
CA ILE A 75 -4.61 -1.49 -0.33
C ILE A 75 -5.18 -1.80 -1.71
N THR A 76 -6.21 -1.09 -2.11
CA THR A 76 -6.77 -1.22 -3.45
C THR A 76 -6.38 0.01 -4.24
N LEU A 77 -5.32 -0.09 -5.05
CA LEU A 77 -4.90 1.04 -5.89
C LEU A 77 -5.82 1.15 -7.10
N ASN A 78 -6.73 2.14 -7.08
CA ASN A 78 -7.58 2.48 -8.22
C ASN A 78 -6.83 3.41 -9.18
N VAL A 79 -5.79 2.88 -9.81
CA VAL A 79 -5.21 3.47 -11.02
C VAL A 79 -6.25 3.24 -12.15
N PRO A 80 -6.06 3.72 -13.39
CA PRO A 80 -6.50 2.96 -14.57
C PRO A 80 -5.86 1.55 -14.64
N ILE A 81 -5.73 0.84 -13.53
CA ILE A 81 -5.40 -0.57 -13.40
C ILE A 81 -6.41 -1.12 -12.40
N SER A 82 -7.10 -2.18 -12.75
CA SER A 82 -8.03 -2.81 -11.81
C SER A 82 -7.31 -3.77 -10.85
N GLN A 83 -6.14 -3.38 -10.30
CA GLN A 83 -5.31 -4.27 -9.47
C GLN A 83 -5.26 -3.84 -8.00
N SER A 84 -5.49 -4.81 -7.11
CA SER A 84 -5.37 -4.66 -5.66
C SER A 84 -4.02 -5.17 -5.14
N VAL A 85 -3.36 -4.43 -4.26
CA VAL A 85 -2.12 -4.84 -3.59
C VAL A 85 -2.41 -5.11 -2.10
N THR A 86 -2.30 -6.36 -1.66
CA THR A 86 -2.63 -6.73 -0.28
C THR A 86 -1.38 -6.86 0.59
N LEU A 87 -1.29 -6.05 1.64
CA LEU A 87 -0.26 -6.14 2.69
C LEU A 87 -0.67 -7.15 3.79
N THR A 88 -0.11 -8.35 3.73
CA THR A 88 -0.41 -9.41 4.71
C THR A 88 0.56 -9.39 5.90
N PRO A 89 0.16 -9.88 7.09
CA PRO A 89 1.07 -10.07 8.21
C PRO A 89 2.17 -11.05 7.82
N GLY A 90 3.41 -10.76 8.17
CA GLY A 90 4.55 -11.60 7.81
C GLY A 90 5.16 -11.33 6.44
N SER A 91 4.72 -10.27 5.74
CA SER A 91 5.49 -9.72 4.61
C SER A 91 6.93 -9.38 5.07
N PRO A 92 7.96 -9.69 4.26
CA PRO A 92 9.34 -9.38 4.62
C PRO A 92 9.50 -7.90 4.96
N ASN A 93 10.00 -7.59 6.16
CA ASN A 93 10.15 -6.23 6.67
C ASN A 93 8.84 -5.41 6.71
N ASP A 94 7.68 -6.07 6.80
CA ASP A 94 6.35 -5.44 6.73
C ASP A 94 6.16 -4.57 5.48
N MET A 95 6.83 -4.99 4.40
CA MET A 95 6.84 -4.31 3.12
C MET A 95 6.43 -5.26 2.00
N ILE A 96 5.68 -4.74 1.05
CA ILE A 96 5.43 -5.39 -0.23
C ILE A 96 5.87 -4.46 -1.34
N VAL A 97 6.53 -5.03 -2.33
CA VAL A 97 6.86 -4.39 -3.60
C VAL A 97 6.24 -5.24 -4.71
N THR A 98 5.48 -4.64 -5.61
CA THR A 98 4.75 -5.36 -6.66
C THR A 98 4.73 -4.54 -7.94
N GLN A 99 5.04 -5.19 -9.06
CA GLN A 99 4.90 -4.56 -10.37
C GLN A 99 3.43 -4.53 -10.79
N ILE A 100 3.01 -3.39 -11.30
CA ILE A 100 1.71 -3.14 -11.90
C ILE A 100 1.90 -2.67 -13.36
N THR A 101 0.85 -2.79 -14.17
CA THR A 101 0.82 -2.28 -15.54
C THR A 101 -0.41 -1.42 -15.73
N VAL A 102 -0.22 -0.17 -16.18
CA VAL A 102 -1.28 0.80 -16.49
C VAL A 102 -2.19 0.25 -17.60
N GLU A 103 -3.51 0.17 -17.40
CA GLU A 103 -4.51 -0.33 -18.38
C GLU A 103 -5.13 0.78 -19.23
#